data_AF-A0A358HUL4-F1
#
_entry.id   AF-A0A358HUL4-F1
#
_cell.length_a   1.000
_cell.length_b   1.000
_cell.length_c   1.000
_cell.angle_alpha   90.00
_cell.angle_beta   90.00
_cell.angle_gamma   90.00
#
_symmetry.space_group_name_H-M   'P 1'
#
loop_
_entity.id
_entity.type
_entity.pdbx_description
1 polymer ?
#
loop_
_entity_poly.entity_id
_entity_poly.type
_entity_poly.pdbx_seq_one_letter_code
_entity_poly.pdbx_strand_id
1 'polypeptide(L)'
;MTNATANSFATPFAPADSNLTNYQRKHIPAFTWDAHACLPLDEKTPINLLDTYVAGKIDYVCVNVGMDMNSIAHILRVIAAFRAKIAAYPDKYMQ
;
A
#
# COMPACT_ATOMS: atom_id res chain seq x y z
N MET A 1 -27.09 -19.90 -7.48
CA MET A 1 -26.72 -18.55 -7.01
C MET A 1 -25.69 -18.72 -5.91
N THR A 2 -24.40 -18.65 -6.25
CA THR A 2 -23.30 -18.73 -5.29
C THR A 2 -22.69 -17.35 -5.15
N ASN A 3 -22.80 -16.79 -3.95
CA ASN A 3 -22.25 -15.49 -3.58
C ASN A 3 -20.73 -15.53 -3.71
N ALA A 4 -20.17 -14.63 -4.53
CA ALA A 4 -18.75 -14.34 -4.54
C ALA A 4 -18.39 -13.59 -3.24
N THR A 5 -17.86 -14.32 -2.25
CA THR A 5 -17.23 -13.72 -1.08
C THR A 5 -15.93 -13.05 -1.48
N ALA A 6 -15.88 -11.74 -1.27
CA ALA A 6 -14.72 -10.86 -1.15
C ALA A 6 -13.37 -11.48 -1.55
N ASN A 7 -12.90 -11.15 -2.76
CA ASN A 7 -11.52 -11.33 -3.14
C ASN A 7 -10.64 -10.59 -2.12
N SER A 8 -10.03 -11.36 -1.23
CA SER A 8 -8.95 -10.88 -0.38
C SER A 8 -7.90 -10.26 -1.28
N PHE A 9 -7.68 -8.96 -1.14
CA PHE A 9 -6.43 -8.37 -1.58
C PHE A 9 -5.32 -9.19 -0.90
N ALA A 10 -4.56 -9.93 -1.69
CA ALA A 10 -3.34 -10.56 -1.22
C ALA A 10 -2.45 -9.43 -0.72
N THR A 11 -2.34 -9.28 0.60
CA THR A 11 -1.26 -8.47 1.16
C THR A 11 0.04 -9.10 0.63
N PRO A 12 0.98 -8.34 0.05
CA PRO A 12 2.19 -8.87 -0.60
C PRO A 12 3.11 -9.68 0.35
N PHE A 13 2.74 -9.79 1.62
CA PHE A 13 3.44 -10.51 2.67
C PHE A 13 2.78 -11.83 3.10
N ALA A 14 1.64 -12.21 2.51
CA ALA A 14 1.16 -13.58 2.61
C ALA A 14 1.91 -14.40 1.54
N PRO A 15 2.76 -15.38 1.90
CA PRO A 15 3.32 -16.28 0.91
C PRO A 15 2.17 -16.94 0.12
N ALA A 16 2.41 -17.21 -1.17
CA ALA A 16 1.44 -17.76 -2.12
C ALA A 16 0.93 -19.17 -1.77
N ASP A 17 1.28 -19.70 -0.59
CA ASP A 17 0.93 -21.00 -0.04
C ASP A 17 -0.13 -20.90 1.08
N SER A 18 -1.00 -19.89 1.05
CA SER A 18 -2.10 -19.64 2.02
C SER A 18 -3.10 -20.79 2.23
N ASN A 19 -2.87 -21.96 1.63
CA ASN A 19 -3.58 -23.21 1.88
C ASN A 19 -3.17 -23.90 3.19
N LEU A 20 -2.20 -23.37 3.95
CA LEU A 20 -1.88 -23.89 5.28
C LEU A 20 -2.89 -23.36 6.30
N THR A 21 -3.92 -24.16 6.57
CA THR A 21 -5.00 -23.92 7.57
C THR A 21 -4.50 -23.63 9.00
N ASN A 22 -3.19 -23.70 9.26
CA ASN A 22 -2.56 -23.51 10.57
C ASN A 22 -1.27 -22.66 10.54
N TYR A 23 -1.07 -21.80 9.53
CA TYR A 23 0.11 -20.92 9.52
C TYR A 23 0.03 -19.86 10.62
N GLN A 24 0.66 -20.15 11.76
CA GLN A 24 0.92 -19.18 12.81
C GLN A 24 2.22 -18.45 12.48
N ARG A 25 2.12 -17.14 12.23
CA ARG A 25 3.29 -16.26 12.04
C ARG A 25 4.08 -16.24 13.35
N LYS A 26 5.03 -17.17 13.50
CA LYS A 26 5.83 -17.38 14.73
C LYS A 26 6.86 -16.25 14.94
N HIS A 27 7.11 -15.46 13.91
CA HIS A 27 7.98 -14.30 13.94
C HIS A 27 7.18 -13.05 13.59
N ILE A 28 7.09 -12.12 14.54
CA ILE A 28 6.62 -10.75 14.29
C ILE A 28 7.89 -9.92 14.14
N PRO A 29 8.21 -9.42 12.94
CA PRO A 29 9.37 -8.55 12.77
C PRO A 29 9.20 -7.28 13.61
N ALA A 30 10.30 -6.75 14.14
CA ALA A 30 10.30 -5.49 14.86
C ALA A 30 9.98 -4.27 13.97
N PHE A 31 10.16 -4.44 12.65
CA PHE A 31 9.88 -3.44 11.63
C PHE A 31 9.56 -4.14 10.30
N THR A 32 8.47 -3.75 9.66
CA THR A 32 8.01 -4.28 8.38
C THR A 32 8.02 -3.18 7.32
N TRP A 33 8.74 -3.42 6.24
CA TRP A 33 8.88 -2.49 5.14
C TRP A 33 8.32 -3.09 3.84
N ASP A 34 7.43 -2.36 3.17
CA ASP A 34 7.10 -2.58 1.76
C ASP A 34 7.89 -1.62 0.85
N ALA A 35 8.82 -2.19 0.08
CA ALA A 35 9.66 -1.44 -0.84
C ALA A 35 8.94 -0.97 -2.12
N HIS A 36 7.71 -1.43 -2.38
CA HIS A 36 7.05 -1.18 -3.65
C HIS A 36 5.51 -1.24 -3.57
N ALA A 37 4.88 -0.13 -3.17
CA ALA A 37 3.44 0.03 -3.20
C ALA A 37 2.96 0.69 -4.50
N CYS A 38 2.33 -0.12 -5.35
CA CYS A 38 1.62 0.34 -6.55
C CYS A 38 0.24 0.91 -6.20
N LEU A 39 0.18 2.22 -5.95
CA LEU A 39 -1.08 2.97 -5.91
C LEU A 39 -1.41 3.52 -7.30
N PRO A 40 -2.68 3.82 -7.60
CA PRO A 40 -3.03 4.48 -8.86
C PRO A 40 -2.23 5.78 -9.04
N LEU A 41 -1.58 5.91 -10.21
CA LEU A 41 -0.70 7.03 -10.54
C LEU A 41 -1.52 8.25 -10.99
N ASP A 42 -2.37 8.76 -10.10
CA ASP A 42 -3.29 9.87 -10.34
C ASP A 42 -3.29 10.83 -9.13
N GLU A 43 -3.36 12.13 -9.42
CA GLU A 43 -3.43 13.19 -8.42
C GLU A 43 -4.69 13.10 -7.54
N LYS A 44 -5.73 12.40 -7.99
CA LYS A 44 -7.01 12.18 -7.30
C LYS A 44 -7.02 10.92 -6.46
N THR A 45 -5.98 10.07 -6.54
CA THR A 45 -5.88 8.83 -5.78
C THR A 45 -6.10 9.09 -4.29
N PRO A 46 -7.08 8.46 -3.65
CA PRO A 46 -7.40 8.76 -2.26
C PRO A 46 -6.31 8.22 -1.34
N ILE A 47 -5.97 9.00 -0.29
CA ILE A 47 -4.88 8.64 0.64
C ILE A 47 -5.23 7.44 1.52
N ASN A 48 -6.53 7.17 1.71
CA ASN A 48 -7.01 6.06 2.53
C ASN A 48 -6.63 4.68 1.95
N LEU A 49 -6.11 4.58 0.72
CA LEU A 49 -5.50 3.35 0.22
C LEU A 49 -4.27 2.94 1.07
N LEU A 50 -3.59 3.89 1.71
CA LEU A 50 -2.53 3.59 2.67
C LEU A 50 -3.04 2.88 3.93
N ASP A 51 -4.35 2.91 4.21
CA ASP A 51 -4.93 2.28 5.40
C ASP A 51 -4.86 0.76 5.33
N THR A 52 -4.81 0.20 4.12
CA THR A 52 -4.57 -1.24 3.93
C THR A 52 -3.19 -1.65 4.43
N TYR A 53 -2.18 -0.78 4.29
CA TYR A 53 -0.82 -1.03 4.81
C TYR A 53 -0.78 -0.90 6.33
N VAL A 54 -1.46 0.09 6.89
CA VAL A 54 -1.62 0.24 8.35
C VAL A 54 -2.31 -1.00 8.94
N ALA A 55 -3.43 -1.44 8.35
CA ALA A 55 -4.14 -2.65 8.76
C ALA A 55 -3.28 -3.93 8.61
N GLY A 56 -2.40 -3.94 7.61
CA GLY A 56 -1.40 -5.00 7.38
C GLY A 56 -0.23 -5.00 8.37
N LYS A 57 -0.16 -4.03 9.29
CA LYS A 57 0.97 -3.80 10.21
C LYS A 57 2.30 -3.56 9.46
N ILE A 58 2.24 -2.75 8.41
CA ILE A 58 3.41 -2.27 7.68
C ILE A 58 3.84 -0.93 8.28
N ASP A 59 5.10 -0.84 8.70
CA ASP A 59 5.64 0.33 9.39
C ASP A 59 6.13 1.40 8.41
N TYR A 60 6.61 0.98 7.23
CA TYR A 60 7.10 1.88 6.19
C TYR A 60 6.77 1.36 4.80
N VAL A 61 6.42 2.27 3.89
CA VAL A 61 6.04 1.94 2.52
C VAL A 61 6.67 2.92 1.54
N CYS A 62 7.27 2.41 0.47
CA CYS A 62 7.68 3.21 -0.68
C CYS A 62 6.51 3.27 -1.67
N VAL A 63 5.90 4.45 -1.83
CA VAL A 63 4.81 4.65 -2.78
C VAL A 63 5.38 4.94 -4.18
N ASN A 64 4.94 4.16 -5.16
CA ASN A 64 5.27 4.43 -6.55
C ASN A 64 4.56 5.70 -7.04
N VAL A 65 5.30 6.53 -7.75
CA VAL A 65 4.82 7.83 -8.25
C VAL A 65 4.87 7.94 -9.77
N GLY A 66 5.39 6.92 -10.44
CA GLY A 66 5.54 6.86 -11.89
C GLY A 66 6.00 5.51 -12.39
N MET A 67 5.80 5.27 -13.68
CA MET A 67 6.40 4.21 -14.49
C MET A 67 6.88 4.79 -15.83
N ASP A 68 7.55 3.99 -16.64
CA ASP A 68 8.11 4.34 -17.96
C ASP A 68 7.12 5.10 -18.88
N MET A 69 5.84 4.76 -18.84
CA MET A 69 4.80 5.39 -19.67
C MET A 69 4.30 6.73 -19.15
N ASN A 70 4.74 7.19 -17.98
CA ASN A 70 4.36 8.49 -17.45
C ASN A 70 5.35 9.58 -17.85
N SER A 71 4.82 10.74 -18.27
CA SER A 71 5.65 11.92 -18.45
C SER A 71 6.21 12.42 -17.10
N ILE A 72 7.39 13.02 -17.11
CA ILE A 72 8.01 13.62 -15.91
C ILE A 72 7.04 14.61 -15.24
N ALA A 73 6.34 15.43 -16.03
CA ALA A 73 5.37 16.38 -15.50
C ALA A 73 4.23 15.69 -14.74
N HIS A 74 3.77 14.53 -15.22
CA HIS A 74 2.78 13.72 -14.52
C HIS A 74 3.32 13.18 -13.19
N ILE A 75 4.52 12.62 -13.21
CA ILE A 75 5.19 12.08 -12.01
C ILE A 75 5.31 13.16 -10.92
N LEU A 76 5.74 14.37 -11.28
CA LEU A 76 5.87 15.47 -10.32
C LEU A 76 4.53 15.87 -9.69
N ARG A 77 3.44 15.86 -10.44
CA ARG A 77 2.11 16.13 -9.89
C ARG A 77 1.63 15.02 -8.96
N VAL A 78 1.88 13.75 -9.30
CA VAL A 78 1.58 12.61 -8.43
C VAL A 78 2.37 12.70 -7.11
N ILE A 79 3.68 13.00 -7.16
CA ILE A 79 4.51 13.25 -5.97
C ILE A 79 3.91 14.37 -5.13
N ALA A 80 3.62 15.52 -5.74
CA ALA A 80 3.06 16.67 -5.03
C ALA A 80 1.72 16.34 -4.35
N ALA A 81 0.84 15.62 -5.06
CA ALA A 81 -0.46 15.21 -4.54
C ALA A 81 -0.34 14.27 -3.33
N PHE A 82 0.53 13.25 -3.40
CA PHE A 82 0.76 12.36 -2.26
C PHE A 82 1.36 13.10 -1.07
N ARG A 83 2.39 13.93 -1.27
CA ARG A 83 3.00 14.74 -0.19
C ARG A 83 2.00 15.67 0.48
N ALA A 84 1.17 16.35 -0.30
CA ALA A 84 0.13 17.24 0.23
C ALA A 84 -0.92 16.47 1.06
N LYS A 85 -1.35 15.30 0.58
CA LYS A 85 -2.29 14.45 1.32
C LYS A 85 -1.67 13.88 2.59
N ILE A 86 -0.42 13.41 2.55
CA ILE A 86 0.27 12.91 3.75
C ILE A 86 0.39 14.01 4.80
N ALA A 87 0.79 15.22 4.39
CA ALA A 87 0.90 16.37 5.29
C ALA A 87 -0.45 16.79 5.93
N ALA A 88 -1.58 16.44 5.32
CA ALA A 88 -2.91 16.73 5.85
C ALA A 88 -3.34 15.78 7.00
N TYR A 89 -2.63 14.68 7.22
CA TYR A 89 -2.91 13.70 8.29
C TYR A 89 -1.65 13.38 9.10
N PRO A 90 -1.06 14.38 9.80
CA PRO A 90 0.20 14.21 10.54
C PRO A 90 0.08 13.28 11.76
N ASP A 91 -1.15 13.02 12.22
CA ASP A 91 -1.48 12.04 13.26
C ASP A 91 -1.38 10.59 12.77
N LYS A 92 -1.38 10.38 11.45
CA LYS A 92 -1.49 9.05 10.83
C LYS A 92 -0.30 8.68 9.96
N TYR A 93 0.30 9.65 9.27
CA TYR A 93 1.38 9.40 8.30
C TYR A 93 2.58 10.30 8.56
N MET A 94 3.77 9.80 8.20
CA MET A 94 5.04 10.52 8.19
C MET A 94 5.65 10.42 6.78
N GLN A 95 6.39 11.44 6.33
CA GLN A 95 7.08 11.49 5.03
C GLN A 95 8.53 11.94 5.15
#